data_AF-A0A665TGB4-F1
#
_entry.id   AF-A0A665TGB4-F1
#
_cell.length_a   1.000
_cell.length_b   1.000
_cell.length_c   1.000
_cell.angle_alpha   90.00
_cell.angle_beta   90.00
_cell.angle_gamma   90.00
#
_symmetry.space_group_name_H-M   'P 1'
#
loop_
_entity.id
_entity.type
_entity.pdbx_description
1 polymer ?
#
loop_
_entity_poly.entity_id
_entity_poly.type
_entity_poly.pdbx_seq_one_letter_code
_entity_poly.pdbx_strand_id
1 'polypeptide(L)'
;MKILILAALITLSVVILTEVDGYNFGDIISVNKQRCKITYKHFAIYVGKEPMKDKDPEQDIFHRTGKKKSPKDCGFGKLSELNNPVVDNYLDDILKDEGKPAVLNTTLIKARIEQWYNNCGDYAVRRNNCEHLATHVRYGYNVSKQKGTCAEWLCNLNVIKSCEEFKIRMKALNDNEEDGPSCNN
;
A
#
# COMPACT_ATOMS: atom_id res chain seq x y z
N MET A 1 -0.17 -35.51 -29.83
CA MET A 1 0.66 -34.27 -29.82
C MET A 1 -0.16 -32.99 -29.72
N LYS A 2 -1.24 -32.79 -30.51
CA LYS A 2 -2.02 -31.53 -30.48
C LYS A 2 -2.62 -31.16 -29.10
N ILE A 3 -3.07 -32.14 -28.31
CA ILE A 3 -3.66 -31.93 -26.98
C ILE A 3 -2.61 -31.50 -25.93
N LEU A 4 -1.38 -32.02 -26.02
CA LEU A 4 -0.29 -31.69 -25.11
C LEU A 4 0.26 -30.27 -25.37
N ILE A 5 0.26 -29.82 -26.63
CA ILE A 5 0.67 -28.46 -27.01
C ILE A 5 -0.34 -27.43 -26.50
N LEU A 6 -1.64 -27.75 -26.54
CA LEU A 6 -2.70 -26.88 -26.02
C LEU A 6 -2.60 -26.72 -24.50
N ALA A 7 -2.39 -27.83 -23.77
CA ALA A 7 -2.21 -27.78 -22.31
C ALA A 7 -0.95 -26.99 -21.90
N ALA A 8 0.15 -27.14 -22.65
CA ALA A 8 1.38 -26.37 -22.42
C ALA A 8 1.21 -24.87 -22.74
N LEU A 9 0.45 -24.51 -23.78
CA LEU A 9 0.12 -23.12 -24.08
C LEU A 9 -0.77 -22.49 -23.00
N ILE A 10 -1.72 -23.25 -22.45
CA ILE A 10 -2.61 -22.80 -21.37
C ILE A 10 -1.82 -22.62 -20.07
N THR A 11 -0.92 -23.54 -19.72
CA THR A 11 -0.08 -23.38 -18.51
C THR A 11 0.96 -22.28 -18.68
N LEU A 12 1.54 -22.09 -19.88
CA LEU A 12 2.48 -21.00 -20.14
C LEU A 12 1.80 -19.61 -20.09
N SER A 13 0.54 -19.50 -20.54
CA SER A 13 -0.21 -18.24 -20.46
C SER A 13 -0.75 -17.94 -19.06
N VAL A 14 -0.92 -18.95 -18.19
CA VAL A 14 -1.26 -18.75 -16.76
C VAL A 14 -0.07 -18.19 -15.96
N VAL A 15 1.17 -18.55 -16.32
CA VAL A 15 2.37 -18.10 -15.57
C VAL A 15 2.84 -16.69 -15.99
N ILE A 16 2.51 -16.23 -17.21
CA ILE A 16 2.92 -14.89 -17.69
C ILE A 16 2.03 -13.75 -17.13
N LEU A 17 0.93 -14.06 -16.43
CA LEU A 17 -0.01 -13.06 -15.93
C LEU A 17 0.43 -12.33 -14.65
N THR A 18 1.57 -12.69 -14.04
CA THR A 18 1.96 -12.13 -12.73
C THR A 18 2.75 -10.83 -12.81
N GLU A 19 3.45 -10.56 -13.92
CA GLU A 19 4.24 -9.34 -14.09
C GLU A 19 3.68 -8.51 -15.25
N VAL A 20 2.82 -7.54 -14.93
CA VAL A 20 2.57 -6.42 -15.82
C VAL A 20 3.41 -5.28 -15.26
N ASP A 21 4.42 -4.84 -16.02
CA ASP A 21 5.25 -3.67 -15.73
C ASP A 21 6.05 -3.69 -14.41
N GLY A 22 6.36 -4.88 -13.88
CA GLY A 22 7.19 -5.04 -12.67
C GLY A 22 6.42 -4.92 -11.34
N TYR A 23 5.09 -4.99 -11.37
CA TYR A 23 4.23 -4.95 -10.18
C TYR A 23 3.58 -6.31 -9.91
N ASN A 24 3.55 -6.72 -8.64
CA ASN A 24 2.91 -7.96 -8.18
C ASN A 24 1.65 -7.67 -7.38
N PHE A 25 0.65 -8.56 -7.47
CA PHE A 25 -0.58 -8.45 -6.69
C PHE A 25 -0.26 -8.31 -5.20
N GLY A 26 -0.80 -7.27 -4.56
CA GLY A 26 -0.55 -6.95 -3.16
C GLY A 26 0.61 -6.00 -2.90
N ASP A 27 1.35 -5.57 -3.93
CA ASP A 27 2.38 -4.55 -3.77
C ASP A 27 1.79 -3.22 -3.33
N ILE A 28 2.46 -2.60 -2.36
CA ILE A 28 2.23 -1.21 -2.00
C ILE A 28 2.90 -0.37 -3.05
N ILE A 29 2.11 0.46 -3.72
CA ILE A 29 2.57 1.44 -4.70
C ILE A 29 2.56 2.81 -4.04
N SER A 30 3.66 3.57 -4.17
CA SER A 30 3.72 4.95 -3.72
C SER A 30 4.03 5.93 -4.85
N VAL A 31 3.53 7.15 -4.67
CA VAL A 31 3.74 8.27 -5.59
C VAL A 31 4.05 9.51 -4.77
N ASN A 32 5.15 10.18 -5.09
CA ASN A 32 5.47 11.45 -4.48
C ASN A 32 4.45 12.54 -4.86
N LYS A 33 4.02 13.29 -3.86
CA LYS A 33 3.15 14.44 -3.98
C LYS A 33 3.78 15.62 -3.25
N GLN A 34 3.46 16.80 -3.72
CA GLN A 34 3.87 18.04 -3.09
C GLN A 34 2.64 18.90 -2.87
N ARG A 35 2.49 19.42 -1.66
CA ARG A 35 1.51 20.46 -1.33
C ARG A 35 2.23 21.56 -0.59
N CYS A 36 2.19 22.77 -1.14
CA CYS A 36 3.02 23.87 -0.67
C CYS A 36 4.51 23.44 -0.65
N LYS A 37 5.18 23.57 0.50
CA LYS A 37 6.58 23.15 0.69
C LYS A 37 6.73 21.76 1.32
N ILE A 38 5.64 21.01 1.48
CA ILE A 38 5.67 19.70 2.14
C ILE A 38 5.55 18.62 1.08
N THR A 39 6.58 17.77 1.00
CA THR A 39 6.54 16.51 0.24
C THR A 39 5.93 15.40 1.10
N TYR A 40 5.10 14.59 0.47
CA TYR A 40 4.44 13.43 1.08
C TYR A 40 4.20 12.37 -0.01
N LYS A 41 3.77 11.17 0.39
CA LYS A 41 3.43 10.10 -0.56
C LYS A 41 1.93 9.79 -0.53
N HIS A 42 1.37 9.57 -1.72
CA HIS A 42 0.11 8.85 -1.87
C HIS A 42 0.41 7.36 -2.01
N PHE A 43 -0.43 6.51 -1.40
CA PHE A 43 -0.26 5.06 -1.39
C PHE A 43 -1.47 4.34 -1.98
N ALA A 44 -1.20 3.24 -2.67
CA ALA A 44 -2.18 2.34 -3.26
C ALA A 44 -1.73 0.88 -3.12
N ILE A 45 -2.65 -0.07 -3.31
CA ILE A 45 -2.35 -1.49 -3.46
C ILE A 45 -2.52 -1.87 -4.92
N TYR A 46 -1.52 -2.50 -5.52
CA TYR A 46 -1.66 -3.08 -6.84
C TYR A 46 -2.50 -4.36 -6.77
N VAL A 47 -3.57 -4.40 -7.55
CA VAL A 47 -4.49 -5.54 -7.66
C VAL A 47 -4.51 -6.14 -9.07
N GLY A 48 -3.87 -5.49 -10.05
CA GLY A 48 -3.75 -5.99 -11.42
C GLY A 48 -5.09 -6.40 -12.02
N LYS A 49 -5.09 -7.53 -12.73
CA LYS A 49 -6.27 -8.10 -13.39
C LYS A 49 -7.13 -8.97 -12.46
N GLU A 50 -6.81 -9.03 -11.18
CA GLU A 50 -7.50 -9.91 -10.24
C GLU A 50 -9.00 -9.55 -10.15
N PRO A 51 -9.93 -10.50 -10.33
CA PRO A 51 -11.35 -10.22 -10.28
C PRO A 51 -11.78 -9.91 -8.84
N MET A 52 -12.42 -8.76 -8.67
CA MET A 52 -12.93 -8.26 -7.39
C MET A 52 -14.31 -7.64 -7.59
N LYS A 53 -15.16 -7.72 -6.56
CA LYS A 53 -16.47 -7.08 -6.57
C LYS A 53 -16.31 -5.56 -6.73
N ASP A 54 -17.15 -4.96 -7.56
CA ASP A 54 -17.20 -3.51 -7.83
C ASP A 54 -15.90 -2.92 -8.43
N LYS A 55 -15.01 -3.76 -8.97
CA LYS A 55 -13.80 -3.36 -9.70
C LYS A 55 -14.04 -3.47 -11.20
N ASP A 56 -13.81 -2.38 -11.93
CA ASP A 56 -13.85 -2.39 -13.39
C ASP A 56 -12.65 -3.15 -13.98
N PRO A 57 -12.79 -3.76 -15.18
CA PRO A 57 -11.71 -4.53 -15.80
C PRO A 57 -10.43 -3.72 -16.07
N GLU A 58 -10.57 -2.41 -16.30
CA GLU A 58 -9.45 -1.51 -16.61
C GLU A 58 -8.76 -0.93 -15.35
N GLN A 59 -9.32 -1.16 -14.17
CA GLN A 59 -8.73 -0.73 -12.91
C GLN A 59 -7.73 -1.78 -12.43
N ASP A 60 -6.65 -1.37 -11.79
CA ASP A 60 -5.54 -2.24 -11.39
C ASP A 60 -4.92 -1.84 -10.04
N ILE A 61 -5.45 -0.80 -9.39
CA ILE A 61 -5.07 -0.39 -8.03
C ILE A 61 -6.29 -0.21 -7.12
N PHE A 62 -6.11 -0.42 -5.82
CA PHE A 62 -7.05 -0.07 -4.77
C PHE A 62 -6.45 0.96 -3.82
N HIS A 63 -7.14 2.08 -3.60
CA HIS A 63 -6.59 3.18 -2.79
C HIS A 63 -7.65 4.11 -2.24
N ARG A 64 -7.22 5.10 -1.45
CA ARG A 64 -8.04 6.28 -1.13
C ARG A 64 -8.20 7.13 -2.39
N THR A 65 -9.40 7.19 -2.94
CA THR A 65 -9.73 8.01 -4.12
C THR A 65 -10.15 9.44 -3.73
N GLY A 66 -10.60 9.63 -2.48
CA GLY A 66 -11.17 10.87 -1.95
C GLY A 66 -12.65 11.07 -2.31
N LYS A 67 -13.36 11.86 -1.50
CA LYS A 67 -14.84 12.04 -1.57
C LYS A 67 -15.38 12.48 -2.92
N LYS A 68 -14.57 13.19 -3.72
CA LYS A 68 -14.93 13.63 -5.07
C LYS A 68 -15.00 12.48 -6.08
N LYS A 69 -14.27 11.38 -5.84
CA LYS A 69 -14.14 10.24 -6.76
C LYS A 69 -14.85 8.97 -6.27
N SER A 70 -15.10 8.86 -4.97
CA SER A 70 -15.90 7.78 -4.38
C SER A 70 -16.69 8.32 -3.19
N PRO A 71 -18.00 8.04 -3.08
CA PRO A 71 -18.77 8.38 -1.87
C PRO A 71 -18.22 7.69 -0.63
N LYS A 72 -17.45 6.61 -0.79
CA LYS A 72 -16.83 5.83 0.27
C LYS A 72 -15.38 6.21 0.56
N ASP A 73 -14.81 7.26 -0.04
CA ASP A 73 -13.39 7.70 0.09
C ASP A 73 -12.30 6.70 -0.37
N CYS A 74 -12.61 5.40 -0.47
CA CYS A 74 -11.80 4.33 -1.03
C CYS A 74 -12.45 3.79 -2.32
N GLY A 75 -11.63 3.28 -3.22
CA GLY A 75 -12.11 2.68 -4.45
C GLY A 75 -10.98 2.12 -5.31
N PHE A 76 -11.39 1.49 -6.39
CA PHE A 76 -10.49 1.02 -7.43
C PHE A 76 -10.16 2.17 -8.41
N GLY A 77 -8.97 2.12 -8.98
CA GLY A 77 -8.43 3.14 -9.89
C GLY A 77 -7.44 2.54 -10.87
N LYS A 78 -6.80 3.40 -11.67
CA LYS A 78 -5.81 3.01 -12.68
C LYS A 78 -4.42 3.48 -12.28
N LEU A 79 -3.44 2.59 -12.30
CA LEU A 79 -2.03 2.83 -12.06
C LEU A 79 -1.48 3.81 -13.10
N SER A 80 -1.97 3.75 -14.34
CA SER A 80 -1.61 4.67 -15.42
C SER A 80 -2.01 6.12 -15.19
N GLU A 81 -2.91 6.40 -14.24
CA GLU A 81 -3.25 7.78 -13.81
C GLU A 81 -2.29 8.31 -12.73
N LEU A 82 -1.41 7.46 -12.21
CA LEU A 82 -0.40 7.84 -11.24
C LEU A 82 0.87 8.31 -11.95
N ASN A 83 1.41 9.45 -11.52
CA ASN A 83 2.65 9.99 -12.08
C ASN A 83 3.86 9.34 -11.37
N ASN A 84 4.70 8.61 -12.11
CA ASN A 84 5.90 7.93 -11.62
C ASN A 84 5.65 7.02 -10.39
N PRO A 85 4.77 6.01 -10.48
CA PRO A 85 4.51 5.07 -9.39
C PRO A 85 5.69 4.13 -9.14
N VAL A 86 6.02 3.89 -7.88
CA VAL A 86 7.07 2.94 -7.47
C VAL A 86 6.55 1.92 -6.47
N VAL A 87 7.12 0.71 -6.49
CA VAL A 87 6.89 -0.28 -5.42
C VAL A 87 7.55 0.22 -4.14
N ASP A 88 6.81 0.22 -3.03
CA ASP A 88 7.22 0.79 -1.74
C ASP A 88 6.83 -0.15 -0.57
N ASN A 89 7.24 -1.40 -0.70
CA ASN A 89 7.04 -2.47 0.31
C ASN A 89 8.05 -2.37 1.48
N TYR A 90 8.32 -1.16 1.97
CA TYR A 90 9.45 -0.89 2.87
C TYR A 90 9.42 -1.61 4.23
N LEU A 91 8.27 -2.20 4.62
CA LEU A 91 8.14 -2.98 5.86
C LEU A 91 8.46 -4.46 5.66
N ASP A 92 8.64 -4.95 4.42
CA ASP A 92 8.91 -6.37 4.15
C ASP A 92 10.17 -6.85 4.88
N ASP A 93 11.29 -6.12 4.71
CA ASP A 93 12.58 -6.48 5.33
C ASP A 93 12.52 -6.36 6.85
N ILE A 94 11.92 -5.28 7.38
CA ILE A 94 11.78 -5.06 8.83
C ILE A 94 11.00 -6.22 9.48
N LEU A 95 9.86 -6.58 8.88
CA LEU A 95 9.02 -7.66 9.39
C LEU A 95 9.68 -9.03 9.25
N LYS A 96 10.45 -9.24 8.18
CA LYS A 96 11.24 -10.47 7.98
C LYS A 96 12.31 -10.61 9.05
N ASP A 97 13.06 -9.55 9.34
CA ASP A 97 14.12 -9.55 10.36
C ASP A 97 13.57 -9.77 11.77
N GLU A 98 12.35 -9.31 12.05
CA GLU A 98 11.60 -9.60 13.29
C GLU A 98 10.99 -11.01 13.35
N GLY A 99 11.23 -11.87 12.34
CA GLY A 99 10.67 -13.22 12.27
C GLY A 99 9.16 -13.26 11.98
N LYS A 100 8.60 -12.19 11.43
CA LYS A 100 7.18 -12.01 11.11
C LYS A 100 6.95 -11.60 9.64
N PRO A 101 7.49 -12.35 8.66
CA PRO A 101 7.42 -11.95 7.25
C PRO A 101 5.98 -11.72 6.80
N ALA A 102 5.80 -10.80 5.85
CA ALA A 102 4.49 -10.49 5.29
C ALA A 102 3.81 -11.74 4.72
N VAL A 103 2.58 -12.03 5.17
CA VAL A 103 1.78 -13.14 4.64
C VAL A 103 1.03 -12.65 3.41
N LEU A 104 1.66 -12.82 2.24
CA LEU A 104 1.09 -12.46 0.95
C LEU A 104 0.21 -13.61 0.43
N ASN A 105 -1.08 -13.52 0.72
CA ASN A 105 -2.08 -14.49 0.28
C ASN A 105 -3.22 -13.73 -0.43
N THR A 106 -3.54 -14.16 -1.66
CA THR A 106 -4.56 -13.50 -2.50
C THR A 106 -5.91 -13.39 -1.79
N THR A 107 -6.39 -14.47 -1.18
CA THR A 107 -7.66 -14.49 -0.44
C THR A 107 -7.64 -13.52 0.75
N LEU A 108 -6.54 -13.47 1.50
CA LEU A 108 -6.40 -12.57 2.65
C LEU A 108 -6.36 -11.10 2.23
N ILE A 109 -5.59 -10.78 1.19
CA ILE A 109 -5.49 -9.41 0.66
C ILE A 109 -6.85 -8.96 0.13
N LYS A 110 -7.56 -9.82 -0.63
CA LYS A 110 -8.93 -9.55 -1.09
C LYS A 110 -9.89 -9.28 0.06
N ALA A 111 -9.87 -10.11 1.11
CA ALA A 111 -10.72 -9.94 2.28
C ALA A 111 -10.46 -8.59 2.98
N ARG A 112 -9.20 -8.17 3.10
CA ARG A 112 -8.83 -6.87 3.67
C ARG A 112 -9.24 -5.70 2.77
N ILE A 113 -9.12 -5.84 1.45
CA ILE A 113 -9.63 -4.84 0.49
C ILE A 113 -11.14 -4.71 0.63
N GLU A 114 -11.89 -5.81 0.69
CA GLU A 114 -13.34 -5.79 0.89
C GLU A 114 -13.73 -5.11 2.22
N GLN A 115 -13.00 -5.42 3.29
CA GLN A 115 -13.18 -4.74 4.58
C GLN A 115 -13.00 -3.22 4.46
N TRP A 116 -11.95 -2.76 3.77
CA TRP A 116 -11.68 -1.34 3.55
C TRP A 116 -12.66 -0.68 2.58
N TYR A 117 -13.07 -1.39 1.53
CA TYR A 117 -14.04 -0.91 0.55
C TYR A 117 -15.40 -0.65 1.21
N ASN A 118 -15.80 -1.50 2.16
CA ASN A 118 -17.05 -1.34 2.90
C ASN A 118 -16.95 -0.35 4.07
N ASN A 119 -15.77 -0.23 4.71
CA ASN A 119 -15.58 0.53 5.95
C ASN A 119 -14.42 1.54 5.89
N CYS A 120 -14.23 2.21 4.74
CA CYS A 120 -13.09 3.12 4.54
C CYS A 120 -13.05 4.27 5.56
N GLY A 121 -14.22 4.75 5.98
CA GLY A 121 -14.39 5.87 6.91
C GLY A 121 -13.84 7.20 6.37
N ASP A 122 -13.99 8.26 7.16
CA ASP A 122 -13.48 9.58 6.78
C ASP A 122 -11.96 9.61 6.73
N TYR A 123 -11.41 10.26 5.70
CA TYR A 123 -9.98 10.51 5.62
C TYR A 123 -9.48 11.35 6.81
N ALA A 124 -8.46 10.85 7.48
CA ALA A 124 -7.74 11.57 8.52
C ALA A 124 -6.24 11.36 8.33
N VAL A 125 -5.50 12.44 8.07
CA VAL A 125 -4.04 12.45 7.83
C VAL A 125 -3.28 11.59 8.82
N ARG A 126 -3.72 11.60 10.08
CA ARG A 126 -3.04 10.93 11.19
C ARG A 126 -3.48 9.48 11.36
N ARG A 127 -4.77 9.19 11.39
CA ARG A 127 -5.31 7.90 11.88
C ARG A 127 -5.99 7.04 10.83
N ASN A 128 -6.29 7.60 9.66
CA ASN A 128 -7.08 6.96 8.62
C ASN A 128 -6.70 7.58 7.26
N ASN A 129 -5.45 7.35 6.82
CA ASN A 129 -4.93 7.88 5.55
C ASN A 129 -4.69 6.75 4.51
N CYS A 130 -4.05 7.07 3.37
CA CYS A 130 -3.76 6.10 2.31
C CYS A 130 -2.69 5.08 2.67
N GLU A 131 -1.70 5.45 3.48
CA GLU A 131 -0.65 4.53 3.92
C GLU A 131 -1.19 3.51 4.92
N HIS A 132 -2.02 3.93 5.88
CA HIS A 132 -2.68 3.00 6.81
C HIS A 132 -3.50 1.92 6.08
N LEU A 133 -4.21 2.33 5.01
CA LEU A 133 -4.95 1.40 4.16
C LEU A 133 -3.99 0.41 3.51
N ALA A 134 -2.94 0.91 2.85
CA ALA A 134 -2.00 0.08 2.13
C ALA A 134 -1.28 -0.92 3.05
N THR A 135 -0.76 -0.45 4.18
CA THR A 135 -0.07 -1.32 5.15
C THR A 135 -1.03 -2.31 5.80
N HIS A 136 -2.29 -1.95 6.03
CA HIS A 136 -3.26 -2.89 6.59
C HIS A 136 -3.61 -3.99 5.59
N VAL A 137 -3.82 -3.62 4.33
CA VAL A 137 -4.12 -4.61 3.29
C VAL A 137 -2.95 -5.59 3.13
N ARG A 138 -1.71 -5.10 2.99
CA ARG A 138 -0.53 -5.96 2.79
C ARG A 138 -0.16 -6.73 4.06
N TYR A 139 -0.03 -6.03 5.20
CA TYR A 139 0.59 -6.59 6.42
C TYR A 139 -0.41 -6.92 7.53
N GLY A 140 -1.62 -6.36 7.51
CA GLY A 140 -2.58 -6.45 8.62
C GLY A 140 -2.36 -5.40 9.72
N TYR A 141 -1.45 -4.44 9.50
CA TYR A 141 -1.16 -3.36 10.44
C TYR A 141 -1.47 -2.00 9.84
N ASN A 142 -2.16 -1.14 10.59
CA ASN A 142 -2.39 0.25 10.20
C ASN A 142 -1.16 1.08 10.58
N VAL A 143 -0.26 1.36 9.63
CA VAL A 143 1.00 2.07 9.84
C VAL A 143 1.08 3.23 8.85
N SER A 144 1.63 4.37 9.30
CA SER A 144 1.99 5.47 8.40
C SER A 144 3.27 6.13 8.86
N LYS A 145 4.31 6.05 8.04
CA LYS A 145 5.62 6.67 8.25
C LYS A 145 5.94 7.74 7.21
N GLN A 146 5.35 7.69 6.03
CA GLN A 146 5.71 8.57 4.91
C GLN A 146 7.22 8.54 4.59
N LYS A 147 7.85 7.36 4.72
CA LYS A 147 9.31 7.15 4.63
C LYS A 147 9.92 7.85 3.41
N GLY A 148 11.00 8.60 3.62
CA GLY A 148 11.73 9.37 2.60
C GLY A 148 11.07 10.70 2.21
N THR A 149 10.22 11.30 3.06
CA THR A 149 9.57 12.59 2.77
C THR A 149 9.59 13.56 3.95
N CYS A 150 9.27 14.83 3.73
CA CYS A 150 9.14 15.81 4.82
C CYS A 150 8.07 15.40 5.85
N ALA A 151 7.03 14.68 5.41
CA ALA A 151 5.97 14.21 6.30
C ALA A 151 6.46 13.13 7.29
N GLU A 152 7.53 12.38 6.97
CA GLU A 152 8.15 11.41 7.89
C GLU A 152 8.68 12.10 9.15
N TRP A 153 9.36 13.23 8.98
CA TRP A 153 9.86 14.01 10.11
C TRP A 153 8.72 14.52 11.00
N LEU A 154 7.63 15.00 10.40
CA LEU A 154 6.43 15.43 11.14
C LEU A 154 5.78 14.27 11.92
N CYS A 155 5.86 13.04 11.40
CA CYS A 155 5.45 11.83 12.09
C CYS A 155 6.38 11.51 13.28
N ASN A 156 7.69 11.68 13.13
CA ASN A 156 8.68 11.35 14.16
C ASN A 156 8.72 12.36 15.32
N LEU A 157 8.31 13.61 15.13
CA LEU A 157 8.29 14.65 16.16
C LEU A 157 7.16 14.57 17.20
N ASN A 158 6.36 13.48 17.26
CA ASN A 158 5.26 13.33 18.22
C ASN A 158 4.16 14.41 18.16
N VAL A 159 4.14 15.24 17.12
CA VAL A 159 3.06 16.22 16.88
C VAL A 159 1.75 15.51 16.47
N ILE A 160 1.82 14.19 16.18
CA ILE A 160 0.77 13.35 15.58
C ILE A 160 0.52 12.09 16.45
N LYS A 161 -0.63 12.01 17.15
CA LYS A 161 -1.01 10.89 18.05
C LYS A 161 -0.98 9.47 17.44
N SER A 162 -1.13 9.30 16.13
CA SER A 162 -1.06 7.97 15.50
C SER A 162 0.37 7.43 15.39
N CYS A 163 1.35 8.33 15.33
CA CYS A 163 2.76 7.96 15.39
C CYS A 163 3.16 7.57 16.81
N GLU A 164 2.48 8.07 17.84
CA GLU A 164 2.60 7.59 19.23
C GLU A 164 2.02 6.17 19.39
N GLU A 165 0.87 5.85 18.81
CA GLU A 165 0.35 4.46 18.81
C GLU A 165 1.28 3.50 18.06
N PHE A 166 1.87 3.94 16.94
CA PHE A 166 2.92 3.21 16.24
C PHE A 166 4.19 3.09 17.08
N LYS A 167 4.66 4.17 17.72
CA LYS A 167 5.81 4.15 18.63
C LYS A 167 5.56 3.26 19.82
N ILE A 168 4.38 3.25 20.45
CA ILE A 168 4.03 2.35 21.54
C ILE A 168 4.02 0.89 21.05
N ARG A 169 3.51 0.63 19.83
CA ARG A 169 3.43 -0.71 19.24
C ARG A 169 4.76 -1.23 18.69
N MET A 170 5.68 -0.34 18.30
CA MET A 170 7.06 -0.63 17.89
C MET A 170 8.06 -0.60 19.05
N LYS A 171 7.84 0.23 20.08
CA LYS A 171 8.63 0.29 21.32
C LYS A 171 8.31 -0.90 22.22
N ALA A 172 7.11 -1.48 22.08
CA ALA A 172 6.82 -2.84 22.54
C ALA A 172 7.59 -3.94 21.76
N LEU A 173 8.29 -3.58 20.67
CA LEU A 173 9.04 -4.50 19.82
C LEU A 173 10.55 -4.24 19.78
N ASN A 174 11.06 -3.04 20.01
CA ASN A 174 12.50 -2.76 20.02
C ASN A 174 12.83 -1.51 20.86
N ASP A 175 13.66 -1.72 21.89
CA ASP A 175 14.54 -0.70 22.44
C ASP A 175 15.69 -0.44 21.45
N ASN A 176 16.10 0.84 21.34
CA ASN A 176 17.34 1.42 20.78
C ASN A 176 17.23 2.30 19.51
N GLU A 177 17.60 3.57 19.75
CA GLU A 177 18.31 4.60 18.93
C GLU A 177 17.72 5.29 17.68
N GLU A 178 17.48 6.59 17.87
CA GLU A 178 18.12 7.82 17.33
C GLU A 178 18.46 8.10 15.84
N ASP A 179 18.25 9.39 15.55
CA ASP A 179 18.68 10.32 14.49
C ASP A 179 18.11 10.26 13.05
N GLY A 180 17.48 11.39 12.66
CA GLY A 180 16.88 11.64 11.36
C GLY A 180 17.51 12.84 10.62
N PRO A 181 17.41 12.90 9.28
CA PRO A 181 18.07 13.91 8.48
C PRO A 181 17.40 15.30 8.57
N SER A 182 18.24 16.33 8.49
CA SER A 182 17.88 17.76 8.47
C SER A 182 17.33 18.18 7.10
N CYS A 183 16.15 18.81 7.10
CA CYS A 183 15.64 19.56 5.95
C CYS A 183 16.16 20.99 6.02
N ASN A 184 17.29 21.28 5.36
CA ASN A 184 17.69 22.66 5.08
C ASN A 184 17.51 22.97 3.59
N ASN A 185 17.02 24.18 3.33
CA ASN A 185 16.77 24.76 2.00
C ASN A 185 18.02 24.76 1.11
#